data_AF-A0A7V3K227-F1
#
_entry.id   AF-A0A7V3K227-F1
#
_cell.length_a   1.000
_cell.length_b   1.000
_cell.length_c   1.000
_cell.angle_alpha   90.00
_cell.angle_beta   90.00
_cell.angle_gamma   90.00
#
_symmetry.space_group_name_H-M   'P 1'
#
loop_
_entity.id
_entity.type
_entity.pdbx_description
1 polymer ?
#
loop_
_entity_poly.entity_id
_entity_poly.type
_entity_poly.pdbx_seq_one_letter_code
_entity_poly.pdbx_strand_id
1 'polypeptide(L)' 'TPSTDHSREMVPLLVTGPQVRPGVDLGVRPTFADLGQTVAEYLGAAPLEAGTSFLGEVLR' A
#
# COMPACT_ATOMS: atom_id res chain seq x y z
N THR A 1 -18.22 -19.88 19.03
CA THR A 1 -19.29 -18.86 19.12
C THR A 1 -18.96 -17.74 18.17
N PRO A 2 -19.93 -17.08 17.53
CA PRO A 2 -19.69 -15.82 16.85
C PRO A 2 -19.09 -14.82 17.85
N SER A 3 -18.03 -14.12 17.44
CA SER A 3 -17.38 -13.07 18.24
C SER A 3 -17.88 -11.70 17.82
N THR A 4 -17.82 -10.71 18.71
CA THR A 4 -18.03 -9.28 18.39
C THR A 4 -16.71 -8.52 18.21
N ASP A 5 -15.58 -9.21 18.32
CA ASP A 5 -14.24 -8.66 18.06
C ASP A 5 -13.89 -8.78 16.56
N HIS A 6 -12.82 -8.10 16.14
CA HIS A 6 -12.35 -8.11 14.76
C HIS A 6 -11.94 -9.51 14.28
N SER A 7 -12.05 -9.73 12.96
CA SER A 7 -11.45 -10.85 12.26
C SER A 7 -10.07 -10.48 11.70
N ARG A 8 -9.20 -11.47 11.55
CA ARG A 8 -7.86 -11.29 10.95
C ARG A 8 -7.91 -11.68 9.48
N GLU A 9 -8.12 -10.70 8.63
CA GLU A 9 -8.30 -10.89 7.19
C GLU A 9 -7.37 -9.99 6.37
N MET A 10 -7.21 -10.34 5.09
CA MET A 10 -6.54 -9.46 4.13
C MET A 10 -7.42 -8.24 3.86
N VAL A 11 -6.79 -7.08 3.68
CA VAL A 11 -7.47 -5.84 3.31
C VAL A 11 -7.21 -5.49 1.85
N PRO A 12 -8.17 -4.87 1.15
CA PRO A 12 -7.95 -4.42 -0.22
C PRO A 12 -7.01 -3.20 -0.26
N LEU A 13 -6.25 -3.07 -1.35
CA LEU A 13 -5.46 -1.89 -1.68
C LEU A 13 -5.84 -1.44 -3.10
N LEU A 14 -6.32 -0.21 -3.22
CA LEU A 14 -6.62 0.44 -4.50
C LEU A 14 -5.86 1.76 -4.57
N VAL A 15 -5.16 1.98 -5.68
CA VAL A 15 -4.38 3.20 -5.93
C VAL A 15 -4.97 3.88 -7.16
N THR A 16 -5.33 5.15 -7.03
CA THR A 16 -5.98 5.92 -8.11
C THR A 16 -5.51 7.36 -8.10
N GLY A 17 -5.53 7.99 -9.25
CA GLY A 17 -5.17 9.40 -9.41
C GLY A 17 -4.83 9.74 -10.86
N PRO A 18 -4.77 11.04 -11.20
CA PRO A 18 -4.49 11.49 -12.56
C PRO A 18 -3.17 10.96 -13.15
N GLN A 19 -2.17 10.77 -12.29
CA GLN A 19 -0.82 10.29 -12.65
C GLN A 19 -0.61 8.80 -12.38
N VAL A 20 -1.63 8.07 -11.90
CA VAL A 20 -1.52 6.64 -11.64
C VAL A 20 -1.67 5.87 -12.96
N ARG A 21 -0.79 4.88 -13.18
CA ARG A 21 -0.84 3.95 -14.30
C ARG A 21 -2.06 3.03 -14.16
N PRO A 22 -2.95 2.96 -15.17
CA PRO A 22 -4.10 2.06 -15.12
C PRO A 22 -3.66 0.60 -15.27
N GLY A 23 -4.42 -0.31 -14.65
CA GLY A 23 -4.25 -1.76 -14.85
C GLY A 23 -3.00 -2.38 -14.23
N VAL A 24 -2.33 -1.67 -13.31
CA VAL A 24 -1.20 -2.23 -12.55
C VAL A 24 -1.72 -3.22 -11.51
N ASP A 25 -1.31 -4.49 -11.62
CA ASP A 25 -1.49 -5.49 -10.56
C ASP A 25 -0.35 -5.37 -9.55
N LEU A 26 -0.67 -4.90 -8.34
CA LEU A 26 0.28 -4.74 -7.23
C LEU A 26 0.55 -6.06 -6.48
N GLY A 27 -0.19 -7.12 -6.80
CA GLY A 27 -0.16 -8.39 -6.10
C GLY A 27 -0.50 -8.26 -4.61
N VAL A 28 -0.09 -9.26 -3.83
CA VAL A 28 -0.22 -9.25 -2.37
C VAL A 28 0.97 -8.51 -1.77
N ARG A 29 0.68 -7.53 -0.91
CA ARG A 29 1.73 -6.85 -0.13
C ARG A 29 2.01 -7.60 1.17
N PRO A 30 3.29 -7.80 1.54
CA PRO A 30 3.68 -8.56 2.73
C PRO A 30 3.32 -7.87 4.05
N THR A 31 3.13 -6.55 4.05
CA THR A 31 2.83 -5.76 5.24
C THR A 31 2.06 -4.49 4.88
N PHE A 32 1.25 -3.99 5.82
CA PHE A 32 0.60 -2.68 5.67
C PHE A 32 1.60 -1.52 5.64
N ALA A 33 2.82 -1.75 6.13
CA ALA A 33 3.88 -0.74 6.12
C ALA A 33 4.29 -0.33 4.69
N ASP A 34 4.06 -1.18 3.67
CA ASP A 34 4.31 -0.85 2.26
C ASP A 34 3.53 0.40 1.81
N LEU A 35 2.30 0.58 2.30
CA LEU A 35 1.50 1.78 2.03
C LEU A 35 2.16 3.01 2.64
N GLY A 36 2.59 2.92 3.90
CA GLY A 36 3.28 4.02 4.59
C GLY A 36 4.58 4.40 3.89
N GLN A 37 5.40 3.40 3.53
CA GLN A 37 6.66 3.61 2.82
C GLN A 37 6.44 4.26 1.45
N THR A 38 5.38 3.88 0.73
CA THR A 38 4.99 4.49 -0.56
C THR A 38 4.57 5.96 -0.38
N VAL A 39 3.80 6.29 0.65
CA VAL A 39 3.42 7.67 0.96
C VAL A 39 4.63 8.52 1.34
N ALA A 40 5.54 7.97 2.15
CA ALA A 40 6.77 8.65 2.54
C ALA A 40 7.63 8.99 1.31
N GLU A 41 7.83 8.04 0.40
CA GLU A 41 8.55 8.27 -0.85
C GLU A 41 7.86 9.34 -1.71
N TYR A 42 6.53 9.26 -1.87
CA TYR A 42 5.77 10.20 -2.71
C TYR A 42 5.86 11.65 -2.22
N LEU A 43 5.92 11.85 -0.91
CA LEU A 43 6.01 13.18 -0.30
C LEU A 43 7.46 13.65 -0.08
N GLY A 44 8.46 12.84 -0.45
CA GLY A 44 9.88 13.15 -0.22
C GLY A 44 10.28 13.17 1.26
N ALA A 45 9.58 12.41 2.11
CA ALA A 45 9.91 12.24 3.52
C ALA A 45 11.08 11.25 3.70
N ALA A 46 11.64 11.21 4.91
CA ALA A 46 12.63 10.20 5.26
C ALA A 46 12.03 8.77 5.19
N PRO A 47 12.82 7.75 4.82
CA PRO A 47 12.36 6.36 4.84
C PRO A 47 11.86 5.93 6.23
N LEU A 48 10.82 5.08 6.25
CA LEU A 48 10.32 4.47 7.48
C LEU A 48 11.14 3.23 7.83
N GLU A 49 10.99 2.74 9.06
CA GLU A 49 11.70 1.54 9.54
C GLU A 49 11.24 0.24 8.85
N ALA A 50 10.05 0.25 8.24
CA ALA A 50 9.44 -0.93 7.65
C ALA A 50 8.63 -0.59 6.40
N GLY A 51 8.45 -1.61 5.56
CA GLY A 51 7.71 -1.52 4.31
C GLY A 51 8.63 -1.37 3.10
N THR A 52 8.12 -1.80 1.96
CA THR A 52 8.73 -1.58 0.65
C THR A 52 7.79 -0.74 -0.19
N SER A 53 8.28 0.40 -0.66
CA SER A 53 7.50 1.26 -1.53
C SER A 53 7.16 0.56 -2.85
N PHE A 54 5.94 0.79 -3.33
CA PHE A 54 5.51 0.42 -4.68
C PHE A 54 5.29 1.66 -5.57
N LEU A 55 5.80 2.84 -5.17
CA LEU A 55 5.53 4.09 -5.89
C LEU A 55 5.98 4.03 -7.36
N GLY A 56 7.18 3.49 -7.60
CA GLY A 56 7.73 3.28 -8.93
C GLY A 56 6.93 2.28 -9.79
N GLU A 57 6.06 1.48 -9.18
CA GLU A 57 5.15 0.54 -9.86
C GLU A 57 3.84 1.24 -10.33
N VAL A 58 3.46 2.38 -9.73
CA VAL A 58 2.16 3.01 -9.97
C VAL A 58 2.20 4.38 -10.62
N LEU A 59 3.27 5.17 -10.52
CA LEU A 59 3.34 6.50 -11.15
C LEU A 59 3.68 6.44 -12.64
N ARG A 60 3.06 7.29 -13.47
CA ARG A 60 3.43 7.46 -14.89
C ARG A 60 4.79 8.12 -15.07
#